data_AF-A0AAU7YKN6-F1
#
_entry.id   AF-A0AAU7YKN6-F1
#
_cell.length_a   1.000
_cell.length_b   1.000
_cell.length_c   1.000
_cell.angle_alpha   90.00
_cell.angle_beta   90.00
_cell.angle_gamma   90.00
#
_symmetry.space_group_name_H-M   'P 1'
#
loop_
_entity.id
_entity.type
_entity.pdbx_description
1 polymer ?
#
loop_
_entity_poly.entity_id
_entity_poly.type
_entity_poly.pdbx_seq_one_letter_code
_entity_poly.pdbx_strand_id
1 'polypeptide(L)' 'MPNEKSVKNSYIYKVFEPDKKMIFLFDYGDNWEFLVECCGIIEAEAGTRYPKVTKKQGEAPPQYPDYEDE' A
#
# COMPACT_ATOMS: atom_id res chain seq x y z
N MET A 1 19.86 -4.03 -9.41
CA MET A 1 19.98 -3.38 -10.74
C MET A 1 20.47 -1.94 -10.53
N PRO A 2 21.61 -1.51 -11.09
CA PRO A 2 22.26 -0.24 -10.71
C PRO A 2 21.48 1.05 -11.04
N ASN A 3 20.33 0.97 -11.72
CA ASN A 3 19.56 2.12 -12.23
C ASN A 3 18.12 2.21 -11.70
N GLU A 4 17.75 1.42 -10.69
CA GLU A 4 16.38 1.48 -10.17
C GLU A 4 16.18 2.64 -9.19
N LYS A 5 15.08 3.36 -9.36
CA LYS A 5 14.71 4.48 -8.51
C LYS A 5 14.24 3.95 -7.15
N SER A 6 14.64 4.60 -6.06
CA SER A 6 14.12 4.28 -4.74
C SER A 6 12.60 4.50 -4.66
N VAL A 7 11.95 3.93 -3.64
CA VAL A 7 10.50 4.11 -3.38
C VAL A 7 10.13 5.60 -3.38
N LYS A 8 10.90 6.42 -2.66
CA LYS A 8 10.71 7.88 -2.58
C LYS A 8 10.73 8.58 -3.95
N ASN A 9 11.51 8.06 -4.88
CA ASN A 9 11.73 8.66 -6.20
C ASN A 9 10.92 7.97 -7.32
N SER A 10 10.03 7.05 -6.96
CA SER A 10 9.22 6.27 -7.89
C SER A 10 7.76 6.64 -7.75
N TYR A 11 7.18 7.20 -8.80
CA TYR A 11 5.74 7.41 -8.86
C TYR A 11 5.03 6.08 -9.08
N ILE A 12 4.00 5.78 -8.28
CA ILE A 12 3.29 4.49 -8.31
C ILE A 12 2.76 4.13 -9.70
N TYR A 13 2.21 5.10 -10.45
CA TYR A 13 1.67 4.87 -11.79
C TYR A 13 2.71 4.41 -12.83
N LYS A 14 4.01 4.57 -12.55
CA LYS A 14 5.08 4.10 -13.46
C LYS A 14 5.43 2.63 -13.27
N VAL A 15 5.06 2.07 -12.12
CA VAL A 15 5.50 0.73 -11.70
C VAL A 15 4.31 -0.20 -11.41
N PHE A 16 3.11 0.36 -11.30
CA PHE A 16 1.89 -0.37 -10.97
C PHE A 16 0.76 0.06 -11.90
N GLU A 17 0.20 -0.90 -12.64
CA GLU A 17 -0.85 -0.71 -13.64
C GLU A 17 -1.95 -1.76 -13.43
N PRO A 18 -3.14 -1.59 -14.03
CA PRO A 18 -4.24 -2.54 -13.88
C PRO A 18 -3.82 -3.99 -14.14
N ASP A 19 -4.48 -4.92 -13.44
CA ASP A 19 -4.21 -6.37 -13.48
C ASP A 19 -2.83 -6.79 -12.94
N LYS A 20 -1.98 -5.85 -12.50
CA LYS A 20 -0.76 -6.18 -11.75
C LYS A 20 -1.05 -6.39 -10.28
N LYS A 21 -0.27 -7.31 -9.71
CA LYS A 21 -0.22 -7.60 -8.27
C LYS A 21 1.17 -7.29 -7.73
N MET A 22 1.20 -6.75 -6.53
CA MET A 22 2.41 -6.46 -5.77
C MET A 22 2.27 -7.07 -4.38
N ILE A 23 3.32 -7.76 -3.92
CA ILE A 23 3.43 -8.10 -2.51
C ILE A 23 4.08 -6.91 -1.81
N PHE A 24 3.35 -6.30 -0.89
CA PHE A 24 3.89 -5.33 0.05
C PHE A 24 4.25 -6.08 1.33
N LEU A 25 5.54 -6.34 1.51
CA LEU A 25 6.08 -6.93 2.72
C LEU A 25 6.30 -5.82 3.76
N PHE A 26 5.67 -5.97 4.91
CA PHE A 26 5.78 -5.09 6.06
C PHE A 26 6.22 -5.91 7.28
N ASP A 27 6.83 -5.24 8.25
CA ASP A 27 7.40 -5.85 9.45
C ASP A 27 8.19 -7.14 9.15
N TYR A 28 9.49 -6.98 8.91
CA TYR A 28 10.36 -8.12 8.60
C TYR A 28 10.55 -9.10 9.77
N GLY A 29 10.13 -8.76 11.00
CA GLY A 29 10.12 -9.68 12.12
C GLY A 29 8.99 -10.70 11.99
N ASP A 30 7.79 -10.22 11.67
CA ASP A 30 6.58 -11.04 11.56
C ASP A 30 6.23 -11.46 10.13
N ASN A 31 6.93 -10.93 9.12
CA ASN A 31 6.73 -11.18 7.68
C ASN A 31 5.29 -10.94 7.22
N TRP A 32 4.76 -9.75 7.50
CA TRP A 32 3.43 -9.40 7.03
C TRP A 32 3.41 -9.18 5.53
N GLU A 33 2.78 -10.10 4.81
CA GLU A 33 2.62 -10.00 3.36
C GLU A 33 1.22 -9.48 3.00
N PHE A 34 1.18 -8.32 2.34
CA PHE A 34 -0.05 -7.76 1.80
C PHE A 34 -0.06 -7.87 0.28
N LEU A 35 -1.02 -8.62 -0.26
CA LEU A 35 -1.27 -8.64 -1.69
C LEU A 35 -2.04 -7.39 -2.10
N VAL A 36 -1.39 -6.52 -2.87
CA VAL A 36 -1.96 -5.29 -3.41
C VAL A 36 -2.24 -5.49 -4.89
N GLU A 37 -3.46 -5.17 -5.32
CA GLU A 37 -3.90 -5.27 -6.71
C GLU A 37 -4.37 -3.89 -7.22
N CYS A 38 -3.94 -3.51 -8.42
CA CYS A 38 -4.48 -2.34 -9.09
C CYS A 38 -5.75 -2.75 -9.83
N CYS A 39 -6.91 -2.58 -9.19
CA CYS A 39 -8.18 -2.94 -9.81
C CYS A 39 -8.60 -2.01 -10.98
N GLY A 40 -7.95 -0.85 -11.11
CA GLY A 40 -8.24 0.13 -12.15
C GLY A 40 -7.64 1.51 -11.86
N ILE A 41 -7.56 2.33 -12.90
CA ILE A 41 -7.18 3.74 -12.83
C ILE A 41 -8.37 4.55 -13.31
N ILE A 42 -8.83 5.49 -12.48
CA ILE A 42 -10.00 6.33 -12.75
C ILE A 42 -9.66 7.80 -12.55
N GLU A 43 -10.45 8.67 -13.17
CA GLU A 43 -10.36 10.10 -12.93
C GLU A 43 -10.64 10.44 -11.45
N ALA A 44 -9.87 11.39 -10.91
CA ALA A 44 -10.03 11.81 -9.52
C ALA A 44 -11.34 12.59 -9.33
N GLU A 45 -12.04 12.32 -8.24
CA GLU A 45 -13.28 13.00 -7.89
C GLU A 45 -12.98 14.44 -7.44
N ALA A 46 -13.54 15.43 -8.13
CA ALA A 46 -13.33 16.84 -7.81
C ALA A 46 -13.75 17.16 -6.37
N GLY A 47 -12.92 17.92 -5.65
CA GLY A 47 -13.16 18.29 -4.26
C GLY A 47 -12.94 17.16 -3.23
N THR A 48 -12.54 15.96 -3.65
CA THR A 48 -12.27 14.85 -2.74
C THR A 48 -10.83 14.87 -2.23
N ARG A 49 -10.66 14.69 -0.92
CA ARG A 49 -9.35 14.44 -0.30
C ARG A 49 -9.01 12.96 -0.35
N TYR A 50 -7.81 12.65 -0.85
CA TYR A 50 -7.27 11.29 -0.92
C TYR A 50 -6.13 11.08 0.09
N PRO A 51 -5.81 9.82 0.47
CA PRO A 51 -6.49 8.57 0.10
C PRO A 51 -7.89 8.43 0.72
N LYS A 52 -8.78 7.70 0.04
CA LYS A 52 -10.17 7.46 0.47
C LYS A 52 -10.42 5.95 0.50
N VAL A 53 -10.80 5.42 1.66
CA VAL A 53 -11.20 4.01 1.79
C VAL A 53 -12.65 3.87 1.33
N THR A 54 -12.88 3.10 0.27
CA THR A 54 -14.22 2.90 -0.32
C THR A 54 -14.94 1.69 0.24
N LYS A 55 -14.20 0.66 0.68
CA LYS A 55 -14.73 -0.57 1.29
C LYS A 55 -13.71 -1.14 2.27
N LYS A 56 -14.20 -1.75 3.35
CA LYS A 56 -13.43 -2.60 4.27
C LYS A 56 -14.16 -3.93 4.44
N GLN A 57 -13.41 -5.01 4.63
CA GLN A 57 -13.97 -6.33 4.87
C GLN A 57 -13.07 -7.07 5.86
N GLY A 58 -13.70 -7.77 6.82
CA GLY A 58 -13.00 -8.40 7.93
C GLY A 58 -12.59 -7.42 9.02
N GLU A 59 -12.00 -7.95 10.07
CA GLU A 59 -11.42 -7.17 11.15
C GLU A 59 -9.91 -7.05 10.93
N ALA A 60 -9.39 -5.83 11.09
CA ALA A 60 -7.94 -5.64 11.07
C ALA A 60 -7.36 -6.27 12.33
N PRO A 61 -6.22 -6.99 12.22
CA PRO A 61 -5.56 -7.55 13.39
C PRO A 61 -5.11 -6.43 14.35
N PRO A 62 -4.99 -6.73 15.65
CA PRO A 62 -4.44 -5.79 16.63
C PRO A 62 -3.09 -5.26 16.16
N GLN A 63 -2.91 -3.95 16.23
CA GLN A 63 -1.60 -3.34 16.01
C GLN A 63 -0.71 -3.58 17.23
N TYR A 64 0.60 -3.50 17.03
CA TYR A 64 1.59 -3.60 18.09
C TYR A 64 1.25 -2.66 19.26
N PRO A 65 1.49 -3.10 20.51
CA PRO A 65 1.37 -2.20 21.65
C PRO A 65 2.28 -0.99 21.47
N ASP A 66 1.87 0.16 22.00
CA ASP A 66 2.71 1.35 21.99
C ASP A 66 4.01 1.04 22.75
N TYR A 67 5.15 1.42 22.17
CA TYR A 67 6.48 1.16 22.72
C TYR A 67 6.75 1.83 24.09
N GLU A 68 5.82 2.65 24.62
CA GLU A 68 5.96 3.35 25.90
C GLU A 68 5.56 2.52 27.14
N ASP A 69 5.18 1.24 26.96
CA ASP A 69 4.90 0.31 28.07
C ASP A 69 6.08 -0.64 28.42
N GLU A 70 7.34 -0.21 28.22
CA GLU A 70 8.54 -0.82 28.82
C GLU A 70 9.26 0.09 29.84
#